data_AF-A0AAN8HVR3-F1
#
_entry.id   AF-A0AAN8HVR3-F1
#
_cell.length_a   1.000
_cell.length_b   1.000
_cell.length_c   1.000
_cell.angle_alpha   90.00
_cell.angle_beta   90.00
_cell.angle_gamma   90.00
#
_symmetry.space_group_name_H-M   'P 1'
#
loop_
_entity.id
_entity.type
_entity.pdbx_description
1 polymer ?
#
loop_
_entity_poly.entity_id
_entity_poly.type
_entity_poly.pdbx_seq_one_letter_code
_entity_poly.pdbx_strand_id
1 'polypeptide(L)'
;MRLVILVCQLSLFMRTEAQLPEDCALSETNRPPENSDITVDCGTQFMDLSIYICPVYQALYNESLMVLNNQINTPECFGTADWTMTPPVLKFRFPMNESSVTSCNNDFKISDQVGTGDFADFSKVQYVNISGTINSVDPSSGMITYLPQILYKFSCFYPMQYLVNNTQLSVSGSSLAIRDNNGSFISTLSILLFKDELYQERLIIPETGLNLKTKIYVAVKANNLTDRFNVMLDRCYVTTNPDPIQLTYYDLFVGCNRDPQTKVDLNGEKQEAHFSFEAFRFVQHKNKTVSTFFLHCVTRLCEPSACSTFLPDCTTNRRKRAVQDVLPNATVTSPAILVGRQTSGKAQTFSASYGTPVESNYSSPVVAVIVCIVVLTILILAMAVYFTLYSRQRKPIIQ
;
A
#
# COMPACT_ATOMS: atom_id res chain seq x y z
N MET A 1 -18.90 -67.29 -24.44
CA MET A 1 -19.38 -65.90 -24.66
C MET A 1 -19.77 -65.16 -23.39
N ARG A 2 -20.58 -65.72 -22.47
CA ARG A 2 -21.02 -65.01 -21.24
C ARG A 2 -19.88 -64.61 -20.28
N LEU A 3 -18.81 -65.41 -20.18
CA LEU A 3 -17.65 -65.10 -19.33
C LEU A 3 -16.82 -63.91 -19.84
N VAL A 4 -16.67 -63.79 -21.17
CA VAL A 4 -15.92 -62.69 -21.81
C VAL A 4 -16.65 -61.36 -21.64
N ILE A 5 -17.98 -61.38 -21.69
CA ILE A 5 -18.81 -60.19 -21.44
C ILE A 5 -18.71 -59.75 -19.98
N LEU A 6 -18.69 -60.69 -19.03
CA LEU A 6 -18.49 -60.41 -17.61
C LEU A 6 -17.09 -59.82 -17.32
N VAL A 7 -16.05 -60.34 -17.97
CA VAL A 7 -14.68 -59.79 -17.85
C VAL A 7 -14.56 -58.40 -18.49
N CYS A 8 -15.23 -58.16 -19.63
CA CYS A 8 -15.32 -56.82 -20.23
C CYS A 8 -16.09 -55.84 -19.34
N GLN A 9 -17.16 -56.28 -18.68
CA GLN A 9 -17.90 -55.41 -17.75
C GLN A 9 -17.10 -55.14 -16.47
N LEU A 10 -16.42 -56.13 -15.91
CA LEU A 10 -15.52 -55.95 -14.75
C LEU A 10 -14.33 -55.01 -15.05
N SER A 11 -13.78 -55.06 -16.27
CA SER A 11 -12.73 -54.12 -16.70
C SER A 11 -13.25 -52.70 -16.99
N LEU A 12 -14.54 -52.55 -17.31
CA LEU A 12 -15.23 -51.25 -17.38
C LEU A 12 -15.56 -50.68 -15.99
N PHE A 13 -15.93 -51.52 -15.02
CA PHE A 13 -16.19 -51.08 -13.63
C PHE A 13 -14.91 -50.63 -12.90
N MET A 14 -13.76 -51.28 -13.14
CA MET A 14 -12.46 -50.86 -12.57
C MET A 14 -11.90 -49.55 -13.14
N ARG A 15 -12.58 -48.89 -14.08
CA ARG A 15 -12.21 -47.57 -14.63
C ARG A 15 -12.96 -46.39 -14.01
N THR A 16 -13.80 -46.63 -12.99
CA THR A 16 -14.67 -45.61 -12.37
C THR A 16 -14.22 -45.16 -10.98
N GLU A 17 -13.01 -45.53 -10.56
CA GLU A 17 -12.30 -44.88 -9.47
C GLU A 17 -11.39 -43.80 -10.06
N ALA A 18 -11.23 -42.64 -9.40
CA ALA A 18 -10.41 -41.53 -9.90
C ALA A 18 -9.01 -42.04 -10.24
N GLN A 19 -8.74 -42.24 -11.54
CA GLN A 19 -7.44 -42.73 -11.99
C GLN A 19 -6.42 -41.63 -11.74
N LEU A 20 -5.45 -41.89 -10.88
CA LEU A 20 -4.33 -41.00 -10.61
C LEU A 20 -3.65 -40.67 -11.96
N PRO A 21 -3.63 -39.39 -12.39
CA PRO A 21 -3.00 -39.01 -13.64
C PRO A 21 -1.50 -39.33 -13.63
N GLU A 22 -0.93 -39.72 -14.78
CA GLU A 22 0.50 -40.09 -14.88
C GLU A 22 1.41 -38.94 -14.40
N ASP A 23 1.05 -37.70 -14.70
CA ASP A 23 1.74 -36.48 -14.26
C ASP A 23 1.81 -36.35 -12.73
N CYS A 24 0.84 -36.93 -12.02
CA CYS A 24 0.82 -36.96 -10.56
C CYS A 24 1.45 -38.21 -9.96
N ALA A 25 1.45 -39.34 -10.67
CA ALA A 25 2.06 -40.58 -10.18
C ALA A 25 3.56 -40.43 -9.84
N LEU A 26 4.27 -39.59 -10.60
CA LEU A 26 5.71 -39.31 -10.40
C LEU A 26 6.00 -37.96 -9.74
N SER A 27 4.96 -37.18 -9.40
CA SER A 27 5.14 -35.86 -8.81
C SER A 27 5.49 -35.95 -7.32
N GLU A 28 6.47 -35.16 -6.88
CA GLU A 28 6.78 -34.98 -5.46
C GLU A 28 5.61 -34.38 -4.67
N THR A 29 4.66 -33.73 -5.36
CA THR A 29 3.45 -33.15 -4.76
C THR A 29 2.33 -34.17 -4.56
N ASN A 30 2.51 -35.43 -4.94
CA ASN A 30 1.55 -36.50 -4.69
C ASN A 30 1.57 -36.96 -3.23
N ARG A 31 1.13 -36.06 -2.35
CA ARG A 31 1.11 -36.19 -0.90
C ARG A 31 -0.11 -35.44 -0.33
N PRO A 32 -0.44 -35.59 0.96
CA PRO A 32 -1.47 -34.77 1.57
C PRO A 32 -1.22 -33.26 1.39
N PRO A 33 -2.28 -32.43 1.30
CA PRO A 33 -2.18 -30.98 1.17
C PRO A 33 -1.34 -30.30 2.26
N GLU A 34 -0.49 -29.36 1.84
CA GLU A 34 0.32 -28.49 2.70
C GLU A 34 0.11 -27.00 2.36
N ASN A 35 0.50 -26.11 3.29
CA ASN A 35 0.39 -24.65 3.10
C ASN A 35 1.17 -24.13 1.89
N SER A 36 2.24 -24.82 1.50
CA SER A 36 3.05 -24.48 0.32
C SER A 36 2.31 -24.69 -1.00
N ASP A 37 1.25 -25.50 -0.99
CA ASP A 37 0.61 -25.98 -2.21
C ASP A 37 -0.33 -24.94 -2.81
N ILE A 38 -0.77 -23.97 -2.00
CA ILE A 38 -1.55 -22.81 -2.46
C ILE A 38 -0.64 -21.61 -2.70
N THR A 39 -0.81 -20.93 -3.84
CA THR A 39 -0.24 -19.62 -4.13
C THR A 39 -1.37 -18.60 -4.29
N VAL A 40 -1.16 -17.43 -3.71
CA VAL A 40 -2.15 -16.34 -3.66
C VAL A 40 -1.48 -15.09 -4.23
N ASP A 41 -1.95 -14.62 -5.37
CA ASP A 41 -1.50 -13.38 -6.00
C ASP A 41 -2.60 -12.31 -5.93
N CYS A 42 -2.35 -11.30 -5.08
CA CYS A 42 -3.31 -10.24 -4.75
C CYS A 42 -3.22 -9.09 -5.76
N GLY A 43 -3.76 -9.29 -6.96
CA GLY A 43 -3.84 -8.25 -7.99
C GLY A 43 -4.88 -7.17 -7.71
N THR A 44 -4.85 -6.06 -8.46
CA THR A 44 -5.78 -4.91 -8.28
C THR A 44 -7.05 -5.01 -9.10
N GLN A 45 -7.03 -5.81 -10.17
CA GLN A 45 -8.15 -6.04 -11.08
C GLN A 45 -8.71 -7.46 -10.95
N PHE A 46 -7.82 -8.43 -10.77
CA PHE A 46 -8.14 -9.84 -10.59
C PHE A 46 -7.38 -10.38 -9.38
N MET A 47 -8.00 -11.33 -8.71
CA MET A 47 -7.34 -12.20 -7.75
C MET A 47 -6.98 -13.50 -8.45
N ASP A 48 -5.72 -13.90 -8.38
CA ASP A 48 -5.23 -15.14 -8.99
C ASP A 48 -4.76 -16.09 -7.88
N LEU A 49 -5.44 -17.24 -7.76
CA LEU A 49 -5.08 -18.30 -6.82
C LEU A 49 -4.69 -19.54 -7.61
N SER A 50 -3.71 -20.29 -7.11
CA SER A 50 -3.39 -21.60 -7.67
C SER A 50 -3.12 -22.60 -6.56
N ILE A 51 -3.58 -23.84 -6.75
CA ILE A 51 -3.24 -24.97 -5.86
C ILE A 51 -2.60 -26.08 -6.68
N TYR A 52 -1.71 -26.89 -6.11
CA TYR A 52 -1.25 -28.10 -6.80
C TYR A 52 -2.39 -29.10 -7.01
N ILE A 53 -2.42 -29.75 -8.17
CA ILE A 53 -3.45 -30.72 -8.54
C ILE A 53 -3.20 -32.08 -7.88
N CYS A 54 -1.96 -32.52 -7.73
CA CYS A 54 -1.66 -33.88 -7.27
C CYS A 54 -2.13 -34.19 -5.84
N PRO A 55 -2.07 -33.24 -4.87
CA PRO A 55 -2.70 -33.44 -3.56
C PRO A 55 -4.22 -33.67 -3.63
N VAL A 56 -4.90 -33.12 -4.65
CA VAL A 56 -6.36 -33.29 -4.86
C VAL A 56 -6.67 -34.72 -5.27
N TYR A 57 -5.91 -35.27 -6.22
CA TYR A 57 -6.04 -36.65 -6.66
C TYR A 57 -5.62 -37.68 -5.60
N GLN A 58 -4.59 -37.37 -4.82
CA GLN A 58 -4.18 -38.20 -3.67
C GLN A 58 -5.31 -38.34 -2.64
N ALA A 59 -6.14 -37.31 -2.51
CA ALA A 59 -7.32 -37.30 -1.65
C ALA A 59 -8.59 -37.88 -2.32
N LEU A 60 -8.45 -38.48 -3.51
CA LEU A 60 -9.53 -39.09 -4.31
C LEU A 60 -10.57 -38.10 -4.86
N TYR A 61 -10.20 -36.82 -5.02
CA TYR A 61 -11.00 -35.84 -5.75
C TYR A 61 -10.44 -35.60 -7.16
N ASN A 62 -11.25 -34.95 -8.00
CA ASN A 62 -10.82 -34.39 -9.29
C ASN A 62 -10.89 -32.86 -9.24
N GLU A 63 -10.45 -32.20 -10.31
CA GLU A 63 -10.38 -30.74 -10.40
C GLU A 63 -11.77 -30.09 -10.41
N SER A 64 -12.74 -30.80 -10.99
CA SER A 64 -14.14 -30.34 -11.07
C SER A 64 -14.85 -30.36 -9.72
N LEU A 65 -14.25 -30.98 -8.70
CA LEU A 65 -14.78 -31.02 -7.34
C LEU A 65 -14.15 -29.96 -6.43
N MET A 66 -13.30 -29.08 -6.95
CA MET A 66 -12.68 -28.00 -6.18
C MET A 66 -13.37 -26.67 -6.49
N VAL A 67 -13.95 -26.04 -5.47
CA VAL A 67 -14.80 -24.85 -5.64
C VAL A 67 -14.50 -23.78 -4.59
N LEU A 68 -14.63 -22.51 -5.00
CA LEU A 68 -14.55 -21.37 -4.08
C LEU A 68 -15.81 -21.25 -3.21
N ASN A 69 -15.62 -21.11 -1.90
CA ASN A 69 -16.65 -20.83 -0.89
C ASN A 69 -17.92 -21.69 -1.01
N ASN A 70 -17.77 -22.96 -1.42
CA ASN A 70 -18.86 -23.90 -1.66
C ASN A 70 -19.92 -23.40 -2.67
N GLN A 71 -19.56 -22.51 -3.59
CA GLN A 71 -20.49 -21.98 -4.61
C GLN A 71 -20.59 -22.93 -5.82
N ILE A 72 -21.29 -24.04 -5.62
CA ILE A 72 -21.41 -25.14 -6.60
C ILE A 72 -22.28 -24.76 -7.80
N ASN A 73 -23.22 -23.82 -7.63
CA ASN A 73 -24.15 -23.40 -8.69
C ASN A 73 -23.55 -22.39 -9.66
N THR A 74 -22.32 -21.92 -9.42
CA THR A 74 -21.64 -20.88 -10.18
C THR A 74 -20.37 -21.45 -10.81
N PRO A 75 -20.37 -21.76 -12.12
CA PRO A 75 -19.24 -22.43 -12.78
C PRO A 75 -17.94 -21.61 -12.73
N GLU A 76 -18.04 -20.27 -12.66
CA GLU A 76 -16.89 -19.36 -12.55
C GLU A 76 -16.09 -19.54 -11.25
N CYS A 77 -16.67 -20.17 -10.23
CA CYS A 77 -16.04 -20.40 -8.93
C CYS A 77 -15.25 -21.71 -8.87
N PHE A 78 -15.27 -22.52 -9.92
CA PHE A 78 -14.49 -23.75 -10.04
C PHE A 78 -13.10 -23.48 -10.61
N GLY A 79 -12.16 -24.35 -10.25
CA GLY A 79 -10.79 -24.26 -10.72
C GLY A 79 -10.64 -24.68 -12.18
N THR A 80 -9.67 -24.08 -12.87
CA THR A 80 -9.26 -24.46 -14.23
C THR A 80 -7.91 -25.17 -14.19
N ALA A 81 -7.88 -26.42 -14.65
CA ALA A 81 -6.68 -27.25 -14.57
C ALA A 81 -5.65 -26.82 -15.61
N ASP A 82 -4.42 -26.57 -15.17
CA ASP A 82 -3.27 -26.28 -16.02
C ASP A 82 -2.21 -27.36 -15.83
N TRP A 83 -2.24 -28.32 -16.75
CA TRP A 83 -1.32 -29.45 -16.84
C TRP A 83 0.01 -29.12 -17.50
N THR A 84 0.19 -27.90 -18.03
CA THR A 84 1.44 -27.50 -18.68
C THR A 84 2.53 -27.12 -17.68
N MET A 85 2.14 -26.86 -16.44
CA MET A 85 3.02 -26.52 -15.33
C MET A 85 3.56 -27.80 -14.68
N THR A 86 4.81 -27.74 -14.18
CA THR A 86 5.42 -28.84 -13.42
C THR A 86 5.85 -28.30 -12.05
N PRO A 87 5.18 -28.65 -10.94
CA PRO A 87 3.99 -29.52 -10.83
C PRO A 87 2.70 -28.90 -11.41
N PRO A 88 1.71 -29.72 -11.83
CA PRO A 88 0.46 -29.23 -12.41
C PRO A 88 -0.39 -28.49 -11.37
N VAL A 89 -1.05 -27.41 -11.80
CA VAL A 89 -1.78 -26.49 -10.91
C VAL A 89 -3.22 -26.28 -11.34
N LEU A 90 -4.10 -26.12 -10.36
CA LEU A 90 -5.49 -25.74 -10.53
C LEU A 90 -5.62 -24.25 -10.23
N LYS A 91 -6.04 -23.47 -11.24
CA LYS A 91 -6.10 -22.01 -11.18
C LYS A 91 -7.50 -21.52 -10.92
N PHE A 92 -7.65 -20.58 -9.99
CA PHE A 92 -8.88 -19.85 -9.72
C PHE A 92 -8.61 -18.37 -9.99
N ARG A 93 -9.49 -17.74 -10.76
CA ARG A 93 -9.37 -16.33 -11.08
C ARG A 93 -10.72 -15.66 -11.00
N PHE A 94 -10.82 -14.62 -10.18
CA PHE A 94 -12.05 -13.83 -10.08
C PHE A 94 -11.75 -12.32 -10.11
N PRO A 95 -12.63 -11.51 -10.76
CA PRO A 95 -12.52 -10.05 -10.75
C PRO A 95 -12.69 -9.46 -9.35
N MET A 96 -12.02 -8.35 -9.07
CA MET A 96 -12.17 -7.55 -7.83
C MET A 96 -13.47 -6.70 -7.80
N ASN A 97 -14.43 -6.99 -8.69
CA ASN A 97 -15.67 -6.24 -8.90
C ASN A 97 -16.75 -6.62 -7.87
N GLU A 98 -17.66 -5.71 -7.55
CA GLU A 98 -18.69 -5.91 -6.51
C GLU A 98 -19.60 -7.11 -6.83
N SER A 99 -19.99 -7.26 -8.10
CA SER A 99 -20.75 -8.40 -8.58
C SER A 99 -19.98 -9.72 -8.47
N SER A 100 -18.70 -9.75 -8.85
CA SER A 100 -17.90 -10.97 -8.90
C SER A 100 -17.40 -11.47 -7.54
N VAL A 101 -17.08 -10.56 -6.61
CA VAL A 101 -16.77 -10.90 -5.22
C VAL A 101 -18.00 -11.54 -4.55
N THR A 102 -19.20 -11.04 -4.90
CA THR A 102 -20.48 -11.58 -4.42
C THR A 102 -20.84 -12.92 -5.08
N SER A 103 -20.57 -13.10 -6.39
CA SER A 103 -20.88 -14.33 -7.13
C SER A 103 -20.23 -15.58 -6.53
N CYS A 104 -18.97 -15.48 -6.11
CA CYS A 104 -18.29 -16.57 -5.41
C CYS A 104 -18.33 -16.44 -3.89
N ASN A 105 -19.14 -15.54 -3.33
CA ASN A 105 -19.32 -15.33 -1.89
C ASN A 105 -18.00 -15.18 -1.10
N ASN A 106 -17.05 -14.41 -1.64
CA ASN A 106 -15.81 -14.08 -0.93
C ASN A 106 -16.11 -13.05 0.17
N ASP A 107 -15.51 -13.21 1.35
CA ASP A 107 -15.68 -12.29 2.47
C ASP A 107 -14.86 -11.02 2.19
N PHE A 108 -15.56 -9.89 2.09
CA PHE A 108 -14.97 -8.58 1.85
C PHE A 108 -15.19 -7.70 3.07
N LYS A 109 -14.13 -7.44 3.84
CA LYS A 109 -14.18 -6.62 5.05
C LYS A 109 -13.29 -5.39 4.90
N ILE A 110 -13.92 -4.23 5.05
CA ILE A 110 -13.20 -2.97 5.25
C ILE A 110 -13.02 -2.80 6.75
N SER A 111 -11.83 -2.46 7.17
CA SER A 111 -11.54 -2.18 8.57
C SER A 111 -10.70 -0.92 8.69
N ASP A 112 -10.99 -0.15 9.74
CA ASP A 112 -10.25 1.06 10.08
C ASP A 112 -9.22 0.70 11.15
N GLN A 113 -7.95 1.06 10.94
CA GLN A 113 -6.95 1.10 12.00
C GLN A 113 -6.50 2.54 12.25
N VAL A 114 -6.19 2.85 13.51
CA VAL A 114 -5.60 4.12 13.89
C VAL A 114 -4.16 4.14 13.39
N GLY A 115 -3.78 5.17 12.64
CA GLY A 115 -2.40 5.30 12.16
C GLY A 115 -1.41 5.33 13.33
N THR A 116 -0.43 4.43 13.32
CA THR A 116 0.66 4.37 14.29
C THR A 116 2.01 4.55 13.59
N GLY A 117 3.01 5.12 14.27
CA GLY A 117 4.33 5.38 13.66
C GLY A 117 4.27 6.54 12.65
N ASP A 118 4.80 6.32 11.44
CA ASP A 118 4.87 7.30 10.32
C ASP A 118 3.49 7.75 9.79
N PHE A 119 2.41 7.19 10.35
CA PHE A 119 1.01 7.46 10.00
C PHE A 119 0.22 8.06 11.16
N ALA A 120 0.89 8.48 12.25
CA ALA A 120 0.25 9.12 13.41
C ALA A 120 -0.51 10.42 13.05
N ASP A 121 -0.19 11.02 11.90
CA ASP A 121 -0.86 12.20 11.36
C ASP A 121 -2.22 11.88 10.70
N PHE A 122 -2.50 10.62 10.38
CA PHE A 122 -3.76 10.17 9.80
C PHE A 122 -4.70 9.60 10.88
N SER A 123 -5.89 10.17 11.01
CA SER A 123 -6.87 9.78 12.04
C SER A 123 -7.44 8.37 11.86
N LYS A 124 -7.44 7.85 10.62
CA LYS A 124 -7.91 6.51 10.23
C LYS A 124 -7.22 6.07 8.94
N VAL A 125 -6.71 4.85 8.91
CA VAL A 125 -6.25 4.17 7.70
C VAL A 125 -7.17 2.99 7.43
N GLN A 126 -7.74 2.93 6.23
CA GLN A 126 -8.56 1.81 5.80
C GLN A 126 -7.71 0.72 5.15
N TYR A 127 -8.08 -0.52 5.42
CA TYR A 127 -7.59 -1.66 4.69
C TYR A 127 -8.76 -2.55 4.31
N VAL A 128 -8.60 -3.19 3.16
CA VAL A 128 -9.55 -4.15 2.65
C VAL A 128 -8.95 -5.53 2.86
N ASN A 129 -9.64 -6.37 3.61
CA ASN A 129 -9.35 -7.79 3.70
C ASN A 129 -10.35 -8.53 2.82
N ILE A 130 -9.83 -9.24 1.82
CA ILE A 130 -10.60 -10.16 0.99
C ILE A 130 -10.17 -11.56 1.35
N SER A 131 -11.08 -12.37 1.87
CA SER A 131 -10.77 -13.73 2.27
C SER A 131 -11.80 -14.73 1.76
N GLY A 132 -11.37 -15.97 1.64
CA GLY A 132 -12.21 -17.04 1.14
C GLY A 132 -11.59 -18.40 1.35
N THR A 133 -12.26 -19.40 0.81
CA THR A 133 -11.89 -20.81 0.93
C THR A 133 -11.99 -21.53 -0.41
N ILE A 134 -11.07 -22.44 -0.69
CA ILE A 134 -11.18 -23.42 -1.77
C ILE A 134 -11.43 -24.77 -1.11
N ASN A 135 -12.57 -25.38 -1.42
CA ASN A 135 -13.04 -26.60 -0.77
C ASN A 135 -13.24 -27.72 -1.78
N SER A 136 -12.95 -28.94 -1.34
CA SER A 136 -13.41 -30.14 -2.05
C SER A 136 -14.90 -30.39 -1.79
N VAL A 137 -15.64 -30.64 -2.86
CA VAL A 137 -17.03 -31.07 -2.82
C VAL A 137 -17.05 -32.59 -2.80
N ASP A 138 -17.63 -33.18 -1.76
CA ASP A 138 -17.82 -34.63 -1.69
C ASP A 138 -18.94 -35.06 -2.65
N PRO A 139 -18.65 -35.91 -3.65
CA PRO A 139 -19.65 -36.39 -4.61
C PRO A 139 -20.52 -37.53 -4.04
N SER A 140 -20.22 -38.05 -2.86
CA SER A 140 -20.94 -39.18 -2.27
C SER A 140 -22.35 -38.77 -1.82
N SER A 141 -23.35 -39.57 -2.21
CA SER A 141 -24.75 -39.39 -1.82
C SER A 141 -25.17 -40.22 -0.59
N GLY A 142 -24.18 -40.82 0.09
CA GLY A 142 -24.38 -41.73 1.23
C GLY A 142 -24.43 -41.01 2.59
N MET A 143 -24.86 -41.71 3.63
CA MET A 143 -24.91 -41.18 4.99
C MET A 143 -23.53 -41.05 5.65
N ILE A 144 -22.52 -41.77 5.15
CA ILE A 144 -21.15 -41.80 5.67
C ILE A 144 -20.17 -41.68 4.50
N THR A 145 -19.15 -40.84 4.68
CA THR A 145 -18.03 -40.67 3.75
C THR A 145 -16.71 -40.89 4.49
N TYR A 146 -15.73 -41.45 3.80
CA TYR A 146 -14.35 -41.61 4.29
C TYR A 146 -13.36 -40.72 3.53
N LEU A 147 -13.86 -39.87 2.63
CA LEU A 147 -13.01 -38.97 1.86
C LEU A 147 -12.48 -37.85 2.77
N PRO A 148 -11.16 -37.58 2.77
CA PRO A 148 -10.62 -36.47 3.54
C PRO A 148 -11.11 -35.15 2.96
N GLN A 149 -11.48 -34.17 3.79
CA GLN A 149 -11.85 -32.85 3.27
C GLN A 149 -10.59 -32.04 2.92
N ILE A 150 -10.53 -31.49 1.71
CA ILE A 150 -9.52 -30.48 1.35
C ILE A 150 -10.13 -29.10 1.55
N LEU A 151 -9.42 -28.28 2.34
CA LEU A 151 -9.80 -26.90 2.62
C LEU A 151 -8.53 -26.03 2.60
N TYR A 152 -8.45 -25.17 1.60
CA TYR A 152 -7.48 -24.07 1.57
C TYR A 152 -8.18 -22.77 1.95
N LYS A 153 -7.56 -21.97 2.81
CA LYS A 153 -8.00 -20.61 3.12
C LYS A 153 -7.01 -19.62 2.55
N PHE A 154 -7.52 -18.53 1.99
CA PHE A 154 -6.69 -17.43 1.52
C PHE A 154 -7.21 -16.11 2.08
N SER A 155 -6.30 -15.17 2.28
CA SER A 155 -6.64 -13.78 2.57
C SER A 155 -5.69 -12.86 1.80
N CYS A 156 -6.25 -11.83 1.21
CA CYS A 156 -5.51 -10.75 0.61
C CYS A 156 -5.77 -9.47 1.37
N PHE A 157 -4.69 -8.91 1.89
CA PHE A 157 -4.70 -7.68 2.63
C PHE A 157 -4.28 -6.55 1.70
N TYR A 158 -5.21 -5.62 1.45
CA TYR A 158 -4.97 -4.43 0.65
C TYR A 158 -4.95 -3.22 1.58
N PRO A 159 -3.78 -2.83 2.10
CA PRO A 159 -3.66 -1.59 2.84
C PRO A 159 -3.80 -0.43 1.84
N MET A 160 -4.67 0.54 2.13
CA MET A 160 -4.82 1.72 1.27
C MET A 160 -3.63 2.69 1.37
N GLN A 161 -2.58 2.34 2.16
CA GLN A 161 -1.29 3.02 2.23
C GLN A 161 -0.22 2.05 2.76
N TYR A 162 0.94 1.95 2.10
CA TYR A 162 1.88 0.84 2.32
C TYR A 162 2.85 1.08 3.49
N LEU A 163 2.83 0.13 4.45
CA LEU A 163 4.01 -0.34 5.19
C LEU A 163 4.18 -1.82 4.84
N VAL A 164 5.25 -2.20 4.13
CA VAL A 164 5.68 -3.60 4.14
C VAL A 164 6.50 -3.80 5.39
N ASN A 165 5.98 -4.60 6.30
CA ASN A 165 6.86 -5.54 6.97
C ASN A 165 6.23 -6.92 6.76
N ASN A 166 6.85 -7.73 5.90
CA ASN A 166 6.42 -9.09 5.61
C ASN A 166 6.50 -9.91 6.90
N THR A 167 5.43 -9.91 7.68
CA THR A 167 5.27 -10.82 8.80
C THR A 167 4.53 -12.03 8.25
N GLN A 168 5.28 -13.06 7.87
CA GLN A 168 4.70 -14.36 7.53
C GLN A 168 4.14 -14.97 8.82
N LEU A 169 2.81 -15.01 8.93
CA LEU A 169 2.13 -15.79 9.97
C LEU A 169 1.97 -17.22 9.46
N SER A 170 2.83 -18.12 9.92
CA SER A 170 2.70 -19.56 9.68
C SER A 170 1.67 -20.14 10.65
N VAL A 171 0.58 -20.68 10.12
CA VAL A 171 -0.43 -21.42 10.91
C VAL A 171 -0.27 -22.91 10.63
N SER A 172 -0.03 -23.69 11.69
CA SER A 172 0.10 -25.15 11.62
C SER A 172 -1.24 -25.83 11.89
N GLY A 173 -1.75 -26.59 10.92
CA GLY A 173 -2.89 -27.49 11.09
C GLY A 173 -2.87 -28.56 10.00
N SER A 174 -2.77 -29.83 10.40
CA SER A 174 -2.86 -30.96 9.45
C SER A 174 -4.28 -31.03 8.89
N SER A 175 -4.43 -30.78 7.59
CA SER A 175 -5.67 -30.64 6.79
C SER A 175 -6.19 -29.21 6.57
N LEU A 176 -5.49 -28.16 7.01
CA LEU A 176 -5.88 -26.77 6.81
C LEU A 176 -4.71 -25.94 6.30
N ALA A 177 -4.75 -25.55 5.02
CA ALA A 177 -3.71 -24.73 4.43
C ALA A 177 -4.14 -23.26 4.33
N ILE A 178 -3.40 -22.36 4.99
CA ILE A 178 -3.71 -20.92 5.03
C ILE A 178 -2.58 -20.12 4.40
N ARG A 179 -2.90 -19.20 3.49
CA ARG A 179 -1.92 -18.26 2.92
C ARG A 179 -2.47 -16.85 2.79
N ASP A 180 -1.72 -15.91 3.36
CA ASP A 180 -2.05 -14.49 3.33
C ASP A 180 -0.99 -13.73 2.51
N ASN A 181 -1.41 -12.79 1.67
CA ASN A 181 -0.50 -11.96 0.88
C ASN A 181 -0.97 -10.50 0.83
N ASN A 182 -0.03 -9.57 0.67
CA ASN A 182 -0.33 -8.13 0.59
C ASN A 182 -0.40 -7.70 -0.88
N GLY A 183 -1.52 -7.09 -1.28
CA GLY A 183 -1.65 -6.42 -2.58
C GLY A 183 -1.16 -4.98 -2.56
N SER A 184 -0.83 -4.41 -3.74
CA SER A 184 -0.46 -2.99 -3.87
C SER A 184 -1.16 -2.32 -5.06
N PHE A 185 -1.73 -1.14 -4.82
CA PHE A 185 -2.38 -0.33 -5.85
C PHE A 185 -1.46 0.67 -6.55
N ILE A 186 -0.20 0.81 -6.12
CA ILE A 186 0.69 1.90 -6.58
C ILE A 186 0.98 1.81 -8.09
N SER A 187 1.12 0.60 -8.63
CA SER A 187 1.40 0.35 -10.05
C SER A 187 0.29 0.82 -11.00
N THR A 188 -0.90 1.13 -10.46
CA THR A 188 -2.05 1.61 -11.24
C THR A 188 -2.10 3.13 -11.37
N LEU A 189 -1.34 3.87 -10.56
CA LEU A 189 -1.44 5.33 -10.47
C LEU A 189 -0.49 6.04 -11.44
N SER A 190 -0.98 7.10 -12.07
CA SER A 190 -0.18 7.94 -12.98
C SER A 190 -0.50 9.42 -12.79
N ILE A 191 0.54 10.26 -12.79
CA ILE A 191 0.39 11.72 -12.89
C ILE A 191 0.48 12.14 -14.35
N LEU A 192 -0.49 12.92 -14.79
CA LEU A 192 -0.61 13.46 -16.12
C LEU A 192 -0.73 14.99 -16.04
N LEU A 193 0.00 15.70 -16.90
CA LEU A 193 0.00 17.15 -16.97
C LEU A 193 -0.74 17.62 -18.23
N PHE A 194 -1.58 18.64 -18.10
CA PHE A 194 -2.45 19.19 -19.13
C PHE A 194 -2.32 20.71 -19.21
N LYS A 195 -2.60 21.26 -20.40
CA LYS A 195 -2.54 22.71 -20.66
C LYS A 195 -3.87 23.42 -20.41
N ASP A 196 -4.97 22.67 -20.32
CA ASP A 196 -6.35 23.17 -20.26
C ASP A 196 -7.13 22.61 -19.07
N GLU A 197 -8.17 23.34 -18.65
CA GLU A 197 -9.05 22.97 -17.53
C GLU A 197 -9.98 21.79 -17.84
N LEU A 198 -10.13 21.42 -19.11
CA LEU A 198 -10.93 20.27 -19.52
C LEU A 198 -10.12 18.96 -19.54
N TYR A 199 -8.82 19.03 -19.23
CA TYR A 199 -7.91 17.88 -19.20
C TYR A 199 -7.88 17.11 -20.53
N GLN A 200 -7.97 17.82 -21.67
CA GLN A 200 -8.01 17.22 -23.01
C GLN A 200 -6.62 17.14 -23.65
N GLU A 201 -5.82 18.19 -23.53
CA GLU A 201 -4.55 18.31 -24.22
C GLU A 201 -3.36 18.22 -23.26
N ARG A 202 -2.49 17.23 -23.51
CA ARG A 202 -1.30 16.97 -22.70
C ARG A 202 -0.34 18.16 -22.77
N LEU A 203 0.19 18.55 -21.61
CA LEU A 203 1.20 19.59 -21.52
C LEU A 203 2.55 19.05 -21.99
N ILE A 204 3.04 19.59 -23.10
CA ILE A 204 4.39 19.35 -23.59
C ILE A 204 5.28 20.48 -23.07
N ILE A 205 6.28 20.13 -22.28
CA ILE A 205 7.19 21.09 -21.65
C ILE A 205 8.34 21.37 -22.61
N PRO A 206 8.53 22.63 -23.06
CA PRO A 206 9.63 22.96 -23.96
C PRO A 206 10.97 22.87 -23.23
N GLU A 207 12.06 22.60 -23.96
CA GLU A 207 13.41 22.51 -23.39
C GLU A 207 13.86 23.83 -22.73
N THR A 208 13.36 24.96 -23.23
CA THR A 208 13.58 26.30 -22.64
C THR A 208 12.81 26.53 -21.35
N GLY A 209 11.88 25.64 -21.01
CA GLY A 209 10.99 25.70 -19.85
C GLY A 209 9.75 26.56 -20.07
N LEU A 210 8.74 26.32 -19.23
CA LEU A 210 7.50 27.09 -19.18
C LEU A 210 7.75 28.52 -18.69
N ASN A 211 6.84 29.43 -19.01
CA ASN A 211 6.85 30.77 -18.43
C ASN A 211 6.39 30.73 -16.97
N LEU A 212 6.88 31.68 -16.17
CA LEU A 212 6.36 31.89 -14.82
C LEU A 212 4.86 32.19 -14.87
N LYS A 213 4.11 31.66 -13.90
CA LYS A 213 2.65 31.74 -13.81
C LYS A 213 1.88 31.03 -14.93
N THR A 214 2.54 30.24 -15.78
CA THR A 214 1.83 29.32 -16.66
C THR A 214 1.05 28.33 -15.80
N LYS A 215 -0.28 28.29 -15.96
CA LYS A 215 -1.13 27.37 -15.21
C LYS A 215 -0.97 25.95 -15.74
N ILE A 216 -0.71 25.01 -14.84
CA ILE A 216 -0.53 23.59 -15.11
C ILE A 216 -1.72 22.87 -14.50
N TYR A 217 -2.43 22.08 -15.30
CA TYR A 217 -3.53 21.24 -14.85
C TYR A 217 -3.01 19.82 -14.66
N VAL A 218 -3.28 19.22 -13.50
CA VAL A 218 -2.75 17.93 -13.10
C VAL A 218 -3.89 16.95 -12.89
N ALA A 219 -3.82 15.80 -13.55
CA ALA A 219 -4.68 14.67 -13.27
C ALA A 219 -3.86 13.52 -12.69
N VAL A 220 -4.27 13.03 -11.52
CA VAL A 220 -3.76 11.79 -10.93
C VAL A 220 -4.82 10.73 -11.17
N LYS A 221 -4.50 9.71 -11.97
CA LYS A 221 -5.46 8.70 -12.42
C LYS A 221 -5.01 7.29 -12.03
N ALA A 222 -5.95 6.50 -11.51
CA ALA A 222 -5.81 5.05 -11.38
C ALA A 222 -6.29 4.35 -12.66
N ASN A 223 -5.45 3.53 -13.28
CA ASN A 223 -5.78 2.70 -14.43
C ASN A 223 -5.77 1.23 -14.02
N ASN A 224 -6.67 0.40 -14.55
CA ASN A 224 -6.77 -1.03 -14.16
C ASN A 224 -7.08 -1.23 -12.66
N LEU A 225 -7.84 -0.30 -12.09
CA LEU A 225 -8.44 -0.43 -10.77
C LEU A 225 -9.93 -0.70 -10.95
N THR A 226 -10.50 -1.53 -10.08
CA THR A 226 -11.94 -1.75 -10.09
C THR A 226 -12.70 -0.51 -9.62
N ASP A 227 -13.91 -0.28 -10.16
CA ASP A 227 -14.76 0.90 -9.92
C ASP A 227 -15.22 1.09 -8.46
N ARG A 228 -14.72 0.28 -7.52
CA ARG A 228 -15.06 0.29 -6.10
C ARG A 228 -14.25 1.29 -5.28
N PHE A 229 -13.26 1.95 -5.88
CA PHE A 229 -12.37 2.85 -5.17
C PHE A 229 -12.21 4.16 -5.93
N ASN A 230 -12.20 5.26 -5.19
CA ASN A 230 -11.86 6.59 -5.70
C ASN A 230 -10.42 6.94 -5.33
N VAL A 231 -9.81 7.81 -6.14
CA VAL A 231 -8.49 8.38 -5.89
C VAL A 231 -8.64 9.64 -5.06
N MET A 232 -7.93 9.69 -3.96
CA MET A 232 -7.87 10.84 -3.07
C MET A 232 -6.43 11.27 -2.82
N LEU A 233 -6.18 12.57 -2.90
CA LEU A 233 -4.91 13.23 -2.69
C LEU A 233 -4.90 13.86 -1.30
N ASP A 234 -3.96 13.44 -0.45
CA ASP A 234 -3.79 14.00 0.89
C ASP A 234 -2.88 15.21 0.90
N ARG A 235 -1.81 15.12 0.12
CA ARG A 235 -0.74 16.11 0.05
C ARG A 235 -0.11 16.06 -1.33
N CYS A 236 -0.02 17.21 -1.98
CA CYS A 236 0.82 17.37 -3.17
C CYS A 236 1.86 18.44 -2.91
N TYR A 237 3.10 18.12 -3.21
CA TYR A 237 4.26 18.95 -2.97
C TYR A 237 5.23 18.82 -4.12
N VAL A 238 6.10 19.80 -4.27
CA VAL A 238 7.18 19.75 -5.26
C VAL A 238 8.53 19.70 -4.59
N THR A 239 9.48 19.07 -5.26
CA THR A 239 10.90 19.08 -4.86
C THR A 239 11.78 19.35 -6.08
N THR A 240 13.07 19.61 -5.85
CA THR A 240 14.03 19.76 -6.95
C THR A 240 14.68 18.45 -7.39
N ASN A 241 14.26 17.30 -6.86
CA ASN A 241 14.82 15.99 -7.13
C ASN A 241 13.70 15.01 -7.52
N PRO A 242 13.90 14.07 -8.45
CA PRO A 242 12.91 13.02 -8.70
C PRO A 242 12.63 12.11 -7.49
N ASP A 243 13.57 11.99 -6.54
CA ASP A 243 13.39 11.19 -5.34
C ASP A 243 12.62 11.96 -4.25
N PRO A 244 11.41 11.50 -3.85
CA PRO A 244 10.60 12.14 -2.81
C PRO A 244 11.23 12.13 -1.41
N ILE A 245 12.34 11.40 -1.20
CA ILE A 245 12.99 11.24 0.11
C ILE A 245 13.79 12.50 0.53
N GLN A 246 14.06 13.46 -0.38
CA GLN A 246 14.80 14.67 -0.04
C GLN A 246 13.96 15.80 0.55
N LEU A 247 14.60 16.50 1.49
CA LEU A 247 13.98 17.30 2.55
C LEU A 247 13.59 18.75 2.20
N THR A 248 13.93 19.22 0.98
CA THR A 248 13.53 20.57 0.51
C THR A 248 12.31 20.46 -0.38
N TYR A 249 11.14 20.76 0.19
CA TYR A 249 9.86 20.68 -0.51
C TYR A 249 9.10 22.00 -0.46
N TYR A 250 8.16 22.14 -1.38
CA TYR A 250 7.14 23.19 -1.36
C TYR A 250 5.76 22.55 -1.48
N ASP A 251 4.92 22.73 -0.48
CA ASP A 251 3.56 22.19 -0.48
C ASP A 251 2.64 23.02 -1.36
N LEU A 252 2.01 22.38 -2.36
CA LEU A 252 0.92 22.96 -3.12
C LEU A 252 -0.38 22.88 -2.31
N PHE A 253 -0.61 21.73 -1.68
CA PHE A 253 -1.63 21.58 -0.66
C PHE A 253 -1.34 20.41 0.28
N VAL A 254 -1.84 20.53 1.51
CA VAL A 254 -1.91 19.48 2.53
C VAL A 254 -3.27 19.57 3.18
N GLY A 255 -4.17 18.66 2.83
CA GLY A 255 -5.55 18.71 3.29
C GLY A 255 -6.25 20.04 2.97
N CYS A 256 -6.56 20.82 4.02
CA CYS A 256 -7.19 22.14 3.91
C CYS A 256 -6.20 23.27 3.64
N ASN A 257 -4.91 23.09 3.96
CA ASN A 257 -3.89 24.10 3.73
C ASN A 257 -3.52 24.06 2.26
N ARG A 258 -3.79 25.15 1.55
CA ARG A 258 -3.58 25.25 0.11
C ARG A 258 -2.77 26.50 -0.20
N ASP A 259 -1.81 26.35 -1.09
CA ASP A 259 -1.13 27.49 -1.69
C ASP A 259 -2.17 28.36 -2.43
N PRO A 260 -2.10 29.70 -2.34
CA PRO A 260 -3.08 30.59 -2.98
C PRO A 260 -3.19 30.43 -4.50
N GLN A 261 -2.15 29.91 -5.15
CA GLN A 261 -2.09 29.67 -6.58
C GLN A 261 -2.48 28.24 -6.95
N THR A 262 -2.91 27.43 -5.99
CA THR A 262 -3.33 26.03 -6.19
C THR A 262 -4.84 25.89 -6.01
N LYS A 263 -5.50 25.25 -6.98
CA LYS A 263 -6.94 24.95 -6.98
C LYS A 263 -7.14 23.46 -7.10
N VAL A 264 -7.83 22.84 -6.14
CA VAL A 264 -8.23 21.42 -6.19
C VAL A 264 -9.66 21.36 -6.75
N ASP A 265 -9.83 20.73 -7.91
CA ASP A 265 -11.09 20.67 -8.66
C ASP A 265 -11.88 19.39 -8.36
N LEU A 266 -11.20 18.25 -8.21
CA LEU A 266 -11.81 16.94 -7.97
C LEU A 266 -10.91 16.13 -7.04
N ASN A 267 -11.43 15.59 -5.94
CA ASN A 267 -10.64 14.79 -5.01
C ASN A 267 -11.51 13.79 -4.23
N GLY A 268 -11.25 12.48 -4.34
CA GLY A 268 -11.98 11.44 -3.60
C GLY A 268 -13.36 11.08 -4.15
N GLU A 269 -13.74 11.62 -5.33
CA GLU A 269 -15.07 11.41 -5.91
C GLU A 269 -15.08 10.44 -7.11
N LYS A 270 -13.93 10.26 -7.76
CA LYS A 270 -13.74 9.35 -8.91
C LYS A 270 -12.42 8.62 -8.81
N GLN A 271 -12.15 7.69 -9.72
CA GLN A 271 -10.83 7.08 -9.95
C GLN A 271 -9.76 8.05 -10.50
N GLU A 272 -10.05 9.34 -10.47
CA GLU A 272 -9.14 10.42 -10.85
C GLU A 272 -9.31 11.60 -9.90
N ALA A 273 -8.21 12.31 -9.67
CA ALA A 273 -8.20 13.55 -8.92
C ALA A 273 -7.55 14.66 -9.75
N HIS A 274 -8.16 15.84 -9.72
CA HIS A 274 -7.82 16.99 -10.55
C HIS A 274 -7.47 18.19 -9.67
N PHE A 275 -6.35 18.81 -9.98
CA PHE A 275 -5.98 20.10 -9.40
C PHE A 275 -5.11 20.89 -10.38
N SER A 276 -4.97 22.18 -10.15
CA SER A 276 -4.13 23.06 -10.95
C SER A 276 -3.29 23.97 -10.08
N PHE A 277 -2.12 24.34 -10.58
CA PHE A 277 -1.22 25.29 -9.93
C PHE A 277 -0.46 26.13 -10.96
N GLU A 278 0.11 27.25 -10.53
CA GLU A 278 0.93 28.11 -11.39
C GLU A 278 2.41 27.70 -11.37
N ALA A 279 3.06 27.71 -12.54
CA ALA A 279 4.47 27.42 -12.66
C ALA A 279 5.33 28.47 -11.92
N PHE A 280 6.21 28.00 -11.04
CA PHE A 280 7.15 28.83 -10.29
C PHE A 280 8.58 28.33 -10.42
N ARG A 281 9.50 29.04 -9.77
CA ARG A 281 10.92 28.67 -9.72
C ARG A 281 11.39 28.61 -8.28
N PHE A 282 12.18 27.60 -7.97
CA PHE A 282 12.87 27.55 -6.68
C PHE A 282 13.91 28.68 -6.60
N VAL A 283 13.99 29.33 -5.44
CA VAL A 283 14.93 30.42 -5.19
C VAL A 283 16.38 29.95 -5.34
N GLN A 284 16.68 28.69 -4.97
CA GLN A 284 18.01 28.09 -5.18
C GLN A 284 18.39 27.97 -6.66
N HIS A 285 17.42 28.04 -7.58
CA HIS A 285 17.64 28.06 -9.03
C HIS A 285 17.59 29.48 -9.63
N LYS A 286 17.66 30.54 -8.82
CA LYS A 286 17.61 31.94 -9.28
C LYS A 286 18.65 32.26 -10.37
N ASN A 287 19.84 31.69 -10.26
CA ASN A 287 20.94 31.93 -11.21
C ASN A 287 20.98 30.94 -12.39
N LYS A 288 20.10 29.91 -12.39
CA LYS A 288 20.01 28.95 -13.51
C LYS A 288 19.12 29.51 -14.61
N THR A 289 19.40 29.19 -15.87
CA THR A 289 18.52 29.53 -17.00
C THR A 289 17.18 28.81 -16.87
N VAL A 290 17.20 27.54 -16.50
CA VAL A 290 16.02 26.69 -16.30
C VAL A 290 15.99 26.20 -14.85
N SER A 291 14.82 26.30 -14.22
CA SER A 291 14.55 25.68 -12.92
C SER A 291 13.76 24.41 -13.17
N THR A 292 14.32 23.27 -12.75
CA THR A 292 13.65 21.97 -12.83
C THR A 292 13.10 21.58 -11.45
N PHE A 293 11.89 21.06 -11.42
CA PHE A 293 11.28 20.46 -10.24
C PHE A 293 10.38 19.28 -10.61
N PHE A 294 10.01 18.49 -9.60
CA PHE A 294 9.17 17.31 -9.70
C PHE A 294 7.98 17.50 -8.78
N LEU A 295 6.81 17.05 -9.25
CA LEU A 295 5.59 17.05 -8.46
C LEU A 295 5.39 15.67 -7.86
N HIS A 296 5.08 15.64 -6.58
CA HIS A 296 4.84 14.45 -5.79
C HIS A 296 3.47 14.57 -5.14
N CYS A 297 2.64 13.54 -5.28
CA CYS A 297 1.35 13.49 -4.62
C CYS A 297 1.23 12.23 -3.78
N VAL A 298 0.98 12.42 -2.49
CA VAL A 298 0.58 11.35 -1.57
C VAL A 298 -0.87 11.03 -1.86
N THR A 299 -1.08 9.81 -2.35
CA THR A 299 -2.37 9.30 -2.80
C THR A 299 -2.87 8.24 -1.86
N ARG A 300 -4.19 8.21 -1.66
CA ARG A 300 -4.92 7.11 -1.05
C ARG A 300 -6.03 6.67 -1.97
N LEU A 301 -6.39 5.40 -1.90
CA LEU A 301 -7.67 4.93 -2.40
C LEU A 301 -8.68 4.96 -1.27
N CYS A 302 -9.94 5.19 -1.59
CA CYS A 302 -11.02 5.15 -0.61
C CYS A 302 -12.28 4.56 -1.24
N GLU A 303 -13.07 3.83 -0.45
CA GLU A 303 -14.43 3.45 -0.87
C GLU A 303 -15.29 4.73 -1.02
N PRO A 304 -16.11 4.87 -2.08
CA PRO A 304 -16.85 6.11 -2.36
C PRO A 304 -17.62 6.70 -1.16
N SER A 305 -18.26 5.85 -0.35
CA SER A 305 -18.99 6.27 0.86
C SER A 305 -18.06 6.78 1.97
N ALA A 306 -16.88 6.19 2.11
CA ALA A 306 -15.89 6.53 3.13
C ALA A 306 -14.99 7.70 2.74
N CYS A 307 -14.84 8.01 1.44
CA CYS A 307 -13.97 9.09 0.95
C CYS A 307 -14.23 10.44 1.63
N SER A 308 -15.50 10.77 1.84
CA SER A 308 -15.90 12.03 2.51
C SER A 308 -15.39 12.14 3.95
N THR A 309 -15.21 11.02 4.65
CA THR A 309 -14.75 10.99 6.04
C THR A 309 -13.25 11.23 6.17
N PHE A 310 -12.51 11.08 5.08
CA PHE A 310 -11.07 11.37 5.01
C PHE A 310 -10.78 12.81 4.64
N LEU A 311 -11.76 13.54 4.08
CA LEU A 311 -11.58 14.95 3.78
C LEU A 311 -11.42 15.70 5.11
N PRO A 312 -10.35 16.48 5.27
CA PRO A 312 -10.13 17.21 6.50
C PRO A 312 -11.23 18.26 6.69
N ASP A 313 -11.75 18.35 7.91
CA ASP A 313 -12.74 19.37 8.27
C ASP A 313 -12.07 20.74 8.32
N CYS A 314 -12.24 21.51 7.24
CA CYS A 314 -11.64 22.84 7.10
C CYS A 314 -12.36 23.93 7.91
N THR A 315 -13.40 23.59 8.70
CA THR A 315 -14.16 24.58 9.47
C THR A 315 -13.48 24.97 10.79
N THR A 316 -12.54 24.17 11.30
CA THR A 316 -11.84 24.45 12.56
C THR A 316 -10.37 24.78 12.34
N ASN A 317 -9.96 25.99 12.72
CA ASN A 317 -8.56 26.45 12.74
C ASN A 317 -7.75 25.73 13.83
N ARG A 318 -7.59 24.40 13.73
CA ARG A 318 -6.73 23.64 14.66
C ARG A 318 -5.27 23.95 14.35
N ARG A 319 -4.57 24.46 15.37
CA ARG A 319 -3.14 24.80 15.36
C ARG A 319 -2.29 23.65 14.81
N LYS A 320 -1.32 24.04 13.96
CA LYS A 320 -0.20 23.27 13.43
C LYS A 320 0.29 22.19 14.41
N ARG A 321 0.09 20.92 14.09
CA ARG A 321 1.08 19.89 14.42
C ARG A 321 2.09 19.90 13.28
N ALA A 322 3.38 19.85 13.62
CA ALA A 322 4.40 19.59 12.62
C ALA A 322 4.09 18.22 12.00
N VAL A 323 3.85 18.20 10.69
CA VAL A 323 3.65 16.96 9.93
C VAL A 323 4.99 16.24 9.97
N GLN A 324 5.02 15.08 10.61
CA GLN A 324 6.22 14.22 10.63
C GLN A 324 6.29 13.49 9.28
N ASP A 325 7.52 13.16 8.84
CA ASP A 325 7.85 12.63 7.52
C ASP A 325 6.85 11.58 6.99
N VAL A 326 6.17 11.94 5.89
CA VAL A 326 5.31 11.01 5.15
C VAL A 326 6.21 10.11 4.29
N LEU A 327 6.19 8.80 4.57
CA LEU A 327 6.95 7.79 3.84
C LEU A 327 6.61 7.76 2.33
N PRO A 328 7.60 7.57 1.43
CA PRO A 328 7.46 7.62 -0.04
C PRO A 328 6.52 6.58 -0.69
N ASN A 329 5.99 5.63 0.06
CA ASN A 329 5.37 4.42 -0.50
C ASN A 329 3.95 4.61 -1.05
N ALA A 330 3.33 5.78 -0.90
CA ALA A 330 2.06 6.12 -1.57
C ALA A 330 2.16 7.40 -2.41
N THR A 331 3.40 7.76 -2.75
CA THR A 331 3.70 8.99 -3.48
C THR A 331 3.88 8.67 -4.96
N VAL A 332 3.01 9.22 -5.80
CA VAL A 332 3.21 9.21 -7.26
C VAL A 332 3.97 10.48 -7.67
N THR A 333 4.95 10.33 -8.53
CA THR A 333 5.85 11.41 -8.98
C THR A 333 5.63 11.74 -10.46
N SER A 334 5.60 13.02 -10.81
CA SER A 334 5.47 13.50 -12.19
C SER A 334 6.79 13.40 -12.97
N PRO A 335 6.74 13.50 -14.30
CA PRO A 335 7.90 13.88 -15.10
C PRO A 335 8.46 15.24 -14.67
N ALA A 336 9.70 15.53 -15.07
CA ALA A 336 10.38 16.79 -14.77
C ALA A 336 9.63 18.00 -15.35
N ILE A 337 9.37 19.00 -14.51
CA ILE A 337 8.76 20.27 -14.89
C ILE A 337 9.86 21.33 -14.99
N LEU A 338 10.05 21.88 -16.19
CA LEU A 338 11.06 22.89 -16.49
C LEU A 338 10.40 24.26 -16.58
N VAL A 339 10.97 25.26 -15.92
CA VAL A 339 10.51 26.66 -15.97
C VAL A 339 11.67 27.57 -16.36
N GLY A 340 11.47 28.35 -17.43
CA GLY A 340 12.46 29.26 -18.00
C GLY A 340 12.67 30.54 -17.16
N ARG A 341 13.71 31.30 -17.46
CA ARG A 341 14.00 32.58 -16.77
C ARG A 341 13.20 33.70 -17.44
N GLN A 342 12.49 34.52 -16.66
CA GLN A 342 11.84 35.73 -17.20
C GLN A 342 12.88 36.70 -17.78
N THR A 343 12.66 37.16 -19.00
CA THR A 343 13.48 38.15 -19.71
C THR A 343 12.90 39.57 -19.69
N SER A 344 11.73 39.81 -19.08
CA SER A 344 11.11 41.15 -19.06
C SER A 344 10.55 41.54 -17.69
N GLY A 345 10.82 42.79 -17.30
CA GLY A 345 10.70 43.29 -15.93
C GLY A 345 9.28 43.49 -15.42
N LYS A 346 8.86 42.65 -14.47
CA LYS A 346 8.09 43.05 -13.28
C LYS A 346 8.16 41.91 -12.26
N ALA A 347 9.16 41.93 -11.40
CA ALA A 347 9.28 40.99 -10.29
C ALA A 347 8.19 41.32 -9.25
N GLN A 348 7.10 40.55 -9.24
CA GLN A 348 6.29 40.41 -8.04
C GLN A 348 6.95 39.34 -7.17
N THR A 349 7.73 39.76 -6.19
CA THR A 349 8.27 38.88 -5.15
C THR A 349 7.15 38.45 -4.22
N PHE A 350 6.53 37.31 -4.53
CA PHE A 350 5.86 36.50 -3.52
C PHE A 350 6.90 35.49 -3.01
N SER A 351 7.39 35.73 -1.80
CA SER A 351 8.26 34.79 -1.10
C SER A 351 7.37 33.91 -0.23
N ALA A 352 7.21 32.65 -0.64
CA ALA A 352 6.58 31.64 0.20
C ALA A 352 7.64 30.93 1.03
N SER A 353 7.32 30.65 2.29
CA SER A 353 8.23 29.92 3.20
C SER A 353 8.24 28.44 2.79
N TYR A 354 9.41 27.90 2.44
CA TYR A 354 9.59 26.46 2.25
C TYR A 354 9.86 25.78 3.59
N GLY A 355 9.44 24.52 3.73
CA GLY A 355 9.76 23.69 4.89
C GLY A 355 11.18 23.14 4.75
N THR A 356 12.00 23.34 5.78
CA THR A 356 13.22 22.55 5.99
C THR A 356 12.96 21.60 7.17
N PRO A 357 13.62 20.44 7.22
CA PRO A 357 13.62 19.63 8.43
C PRO A 357 14.12 20.47 9.56
N VAL A 358 13.50 20.29 10.72
CA VAL A 358 14.14 20.69 11.97
C VAL A 358 15.35 19.76 12.12
N GLU A 359 16.52 20.19 11.63
CA GLU A 359 17.76 19.71 12.21
C GLU A 359 17.64 20.01 13.70
N SER A 360 17.57 18.97 14.51
CA SER A 360 17.73 19.07 15.96
C SER A 360 19.19 19.42 16.27
N ASN A 361 19.69 20.52 15.72
CA ASN A 361 20.82 21.23 16.28
C ASN A 361 20.27 21.94 17.52
N TYR A 362 20.33 21.19 18.62
CA TYR A 362 19.89 21.57 19.96
C TYR A 362 20.84 22.63 20.54
N SER A 363 20.95 23.78 19.87
CA SER A 363 21.67 24.97 20.34
C SER A 363 20.65 26.00 20.77
N SER A 364 19.85 25.67 21.77
CA SER A 364 19.04 26.65 22.47
C SER A 364 19.93 27.38 23.50
N PRO A 365 19.95 28.72 23.54
CA PRO A 365 20.67 29.48 24.58
C PRO A 365 20.26 29.08 26.00
N VAL A 366 19.09 28.45 26.16
CA VAL A 366 18.60 27.90 27.42
C VAL A 366 19.47 26.74 27.93
N VAL A 367 19.98 25.88 27.06
CA VAL A 367 20.84 24.74 27.46
C VAL A 367 22.20 25.24 27.91
N ALA A 368 22.78 26.24 27.24
CA ALA A 368 24.01 26.87 27.66
C ALA A 368 23.88 27.51 29.06
N VAL A 369 22.74 28.16 29.34
CA VAL A 369 22.45 28.72 30.67
C VAL A 369 22.34 27.62 31.73
N ILE A 370 21.65 26.51 31.43
CA ILE A 370 21.52 25.38 32.36
C ILE A 370 22.90 24.76 32.66
N VAL A 371 23.73 24.54 31.65
CA VAL A 371 25.09 24.01 31.83
C VAL A 371 25.94 24.96 32.69
N CYS A 372 25.89 26.27 32.44
CA CYS A 372 26.60 27.26 33.26
C CYS A 372 26.14 27.27 34.71
N ILE A 373 24.83 27.13 34.98
CA ILE A 373 24.29 27.06 36.34
C ILE A 373 24.78 25.79 37.03
N VAL A 374 24.75 24.63 36.36
CA VAL A 374 25.23 23.37 36.93
C VAL A 374 26.72 23.46 37.26
N VAL A 375 27.56 23.99 36.37
CA VAL A 375 28.99 24.17 36.63
C VAL A 375 29.25 25.12 37.80
N LEU A 376 28.51 26.23 37.90
CA LEU A 376 28.62 27.16 39.03
C LEU A 376 28.22 26.50 40.35
N THR A 377 27.17 25.68 40.37
CA THR A 377 26.76 24.97 41.60
C THR A 377 27.81 23.97 42.06
N ILE A 378 28.45 23.25 41.13
CA ILE A 378 29.52 22.29 41.44
C ILE A 378 30.74 23.04 42.01
N LEU A 379 31.12 24.18 41.42
CA LEU A 379 32.24 24.98 41.91
C LEU A 379 31.99 25.54 43.32
N ILE A 380 30.78 26.01 43.60
CA ILE A 380 30.40 26.51 44.93
C ILE A 380 30.45 25.39 45.97
N LEU A 381 29.94 24.20 45.63
CA LEU A 381 30.00 23.04 46.51
C LEU A 381 31.45 22.59 46.76
N ALA A 382 32.30 22.57 45.73
CA ALA A 382 33.71 22.24 45.87
C ALA A 382 34.45 23.24 46.77
N MET A 383 34.16 24.54 46.63
CA MET A 383 34.73 25.59 47.49
C MET A 383 34.25 25.48 48.93
N ALA A 384 32.98 25.15 49.16
CA ALA A 384 32.45 24.92 50.51
C ALA A 384 33.09 23.69 51.18
N VAL A 385 33.28 22.59 50.43
CA VAL A 385 34.00 21.40 50.91
C VAL A 385 35.46 21.73 51.21
N TYR A 386 36.13 22.48 50.32
CA TYR A 386 37.50 22.92 50.55
C TYR A 386 37.61 23.79 51.82
N PHE A 387 36.69 24.74 52.01
CA PHE A 387 36.72 25.64 53.17
C PHE A 387 36.41 24.92 54.48
N THR A 388 35.52 23.93 54.47
CA THR A 388 35.23 23.09 55.65
C THR A 388 36.40 22.16 55.99
N LEU A 389 37.11 21.61 54.99
CA LEU A 389 38.34 20.84 55.22
C LEU A 389 39.49 21.74 55.69
N TYR A 390 39.65 22.93 55.11
CA TYR A 390 40.68 23.91 55.50
C TYR A 390 40.47 24.43 56.93
N SER A 391 39.22 24.73 57.31
CA SER A 391 38.89 25.16 58.68
C SER A 391 39.00 24.03 59.71
N ARG A 392 38.84 22.76 59.30
CA ARG A 392 39.15 21.60 60.18
C ARG A 392 40.65 21.41 60.42
N GLN A 393 41.51 21.74 59.45
CA GLN A 393 42.97 21.68 59.63
C GLN A 393 43.52 22.80 60.53
N ARG A 394 42.78 23.91 60.71
CA ARG A 394 43.15 25.03 61.60
C ARG A 394 42.54 24.98 62.99
N LYS A 395 42.04 23.83 63.48
CA LYS A 395 41.80 23.66 64.91
C LYS A 395 43.13 23.26 65.59
N PRO A 396 43.80 24.15 66.33
CA PRO A 396 44.92 23.74 67.16
C PRO A 396 44.35 22.95 68.34
N ILE A 397 44.77 21.69 68.48
CA ILE A 397 44.66 21.00 69.76
C ILE A 397 45.85 21.50 70.59
N ILE A 398 45.61 22.57 71.33
CA ILE A 398 46.38 22.95 72.52
C ILE A 398 45.39 22.78 73.67
N GLN A 399 45.40 21.62 74.32
CA GLN A 399 45.90 21.42 75.69
C GLN A 399 45.63 19.98 76.12
#